data_AF-A0A4U1AE15-F1
#
_entry.id   AF-A0A4U1AE15-F1
#
_cell.length_a   1.000
_cell.length_b   1.000
_cell.length_c   1.000
_cell.angle_alpha   90.00
_cell.angle_beta   90.00
_cell.angle_gamma   90.00
#
_symmetry.space_group_name_H-M   'P 1'
#
loop_
_entity.id
_entity.type
_entity.pdbx_description
1 polymer ?
#
loop_
_entity_poly.entity_id
_entity_poly.type
_entity_poly.pdbx_seq_one_letter_code
_entity_poly.pdbx_strand_id
1 'polypeptide(L)'
;MYLAKLQSGFTASYQIRQSYEAKENSFNFRIVFDLGNNPGQFIQSFADHVALFDDNLQQAVSAHTGKDSETVLERVLHDFLPQEVQKRLDSFRGRSTFRTGPLTDAEKDQIAAQVHLFDRRRLYYLRYGAVDQSRLARLHEKSCRPLLGQSRDEREFYFTAEEKALQPGQYLQYVYAIFNLQRYFHQSFAPWLPESLAFEEIAEHFEPELCRLNNDPQFWQNEQRGHALHHHLTRYLFMFFDYTPDRRSFFADFAKSFMAGHRTFRWPEKKTGLSAEKISAVFATPFEQLKKMNRAQLSRLYRSKAMQLHPDRGGDHDLFIELTALYTELLKTK
;
A
#
# COMPACT_ATOMS: atom_id res chain seq x y z
N MET A 1 -6.51 -15.27 -6.54
CA MET A 1 -7.80 -15.07 -7.26
C MET A 1 -7.97 -13.59 -7.43
N TYR A 2 -8.11 -13.17 -8.67
CA TYR A 2 -8.03 -11.78 -9.08
C TYR A 2 -9.04 -11.53 -10.21
N LEU A 3 -9.36 -10.25 -10.41
CA LEU A 3 -10.21 -9.81 -11.50
C LEU A 3 -9.32 -9.46 -12.70
N ALA A 4 -9.50 -10.18 -13.80
CA ALA A 4 -8.89 -9.85 -15.08
C ALA A 4 -9.86 -9.01 -15.91
N LYS A 5 -9.42 -7.80 -16.29
CA LYS A 5 -10.14 -6.95 -17.24
C LYS A 5 -9.50 -7.13 -18.62
N LEU A 6 -10.28 -7.62 -19.57
CA LEU A 6 -9.89 -7.78 -20.96
C LEU A 6 -10.51 -6.64 -21.77
N GLN A 7 -9.68 -5.93 -22.53
CA GLN A 7 -10.14 -4.84 -23.37
C GLN A 7 -10.14 -5.30 -24.82
N SER A 8 -11.32 -5.32 -25.44
CA SER A 8 -11.50 -5.58 -26.87
C SER A 8 -12.16 -4.35 -27.49
N GLY A 9 -11.33 -3.47 -28.05
CA GLY A 9 -11.76 -2.17 -28.58
C GLY A 9 -12.42 -1.30 -27.49
N PHE A 10 -13.68 -0.92 -27.72
CA PHE A 10 -14.48 -0.11 -26.80
C PHE A 10 -15.19 -0.94 -25.71
N THR A 11 -15.17 -2.26 -25.82
CA THR A 11 -15.82 -3.15 -24.86
C THR A 11 -14.80 -3.73 -23.89
N ALA A 12 -15.14 -3.72 -22.60
CA ALA A 12 -14.37 -4.39 -21.57
C ALA A 12 -15.14 -5.61 -21.09
N SER A 13 -14.51 -6.78 -21.10
CA SER A 13 -15.01 -7.97 -20.44
C SER A 13 -14.19 -8.28 -19.19
N TYR A 14 -14.81 -8.98 -18.24
CA TYR A 14 -14.25 -9.26 -16.94
C TYR A 14 -14.28 -10.76 -16.68
N GLN A 15 -13.19 -11.30 -16.15
CA GLN A 15 -13.07 -12.70 -15.79
C GLN A 15 -12.48 -12.83 -14.39
N ILE A 16 -13.01 -13.76 -13.60
CA ILE A 16 -12.35 -14.18 -12.36
C ILE A 16 -11.35 -15.27 -12.71
N ARG A 17 -10.09 -15.02 -12.38
CA ARG A 17 -9.00 -15.95 -12.62
C ARG A 17 -8.34 -16.36 -11.31
N GLN A 18 -7.78 -17.56 -11.31
CA GLN A 18 -7.00 -18.08 -10.19
C GLN A 18 -5.62 -18.49 -10.68
N SER A 19 -4.60 -17.96 -10.02
CA SER A 19 -3.24 -18.46 -10.16
C SER A 19 -3.08 -19.78 -9.42
N TYR A 20 -2.47 -20.75 -10.09
CA TYR A 20 -2.13 -22.06 -9.55
C TYR A 20 -0.71 -22.44 -9.96
N GLU A 21 -0.05 -23.21 -9.10
CA GLU A 21 1.29 -23.69 -9.38
C GLU A 21 1.22 -24.85 -10.39
N ALA A 22 1.85 -24.69 -11.55
CA ALA A 22 1.86 -25.71 -12.60
C ALA A 22 3.10 -26.60 -12.51
N LYS A 23 4.25 -26.00 -12.18
CA LYS A 23 5.53 -26.65 -11.86
C LYS A 23 6.19 -25.88 -10.72
N GLU A 24 7.19 -26.45 -10.08
CA GLU A 24 7.92 -25.81 -8.98
C GLU A 24 8.34 -24.38 -9.36
N ASN A 25 7.80 -23.39 -8.64
CA ASN A 25 8.01 -21.95 -8.87
C ASN A 25 7.53 -21.39 -10.23
N SER A 26 6.67 -22.10 -10.96
CA SER A 26 6.02 -21.62 -12.20
C SER A 26 4.50 -21.62 -12.04
N PHE A 27 3.90 -20.44 -12.19
CA PHE A 27 2.49 -20.21 -11.94
C PHE A 27 1.75 -19.90 -13.23
N ASN A 28 0.71 -20.69 -13.50
CA ASN A 28 -0.25 -20.40 -14.56
C ASN A 28 -1.55 -19.90 -13.95
N PHE A 29 -2.46 -19.44 -14.80
CA PHE A 29 -3.81 -19.07 -14.37
C PHE A 29 -4.85 -19.98 -15.01
N ARG A 30 -5.96 -20.17 -14.31
CA ARG A 30 -7.18 -20.77 -14.85
C ARG A 30 -8.34 -19.79 -14.72
N ILE A 31 -9.28 -19.87 -15.65
CA ILE A 31 -10.52 -19.11 -15.57
C ILE A 31 -11.46 -19.83 -14.62
N VAL A 32 -11.92 -19.12 -13.60
CA VAL A 32 -12.86 -19.63 -12.58
C VAL A 32 -14.28 -19.32 -13.02
N PHE A 33 -14.51 -18.10 -13.50
CA PHE A 33 -15.83 -17.64 -13.94
C PHE A 33 -15.68 -16.48 -14.93
N ASP A 34 -16.53 -16.44 -15.96
CA ASP A 34 -16.60 -15.33 -16.90
C ASP A 34 -17.77 -14.42 -16.52
N LEU A 35 -17.47 -13.15 -16.21
CA LEU A 35 -18.46 -12.15 -15.79
C LEU A 35 -18.99 -11.34 -16.98
N GLY A 36 -18.47 -11.54 -18.19
CA GLY A 36 -18.83 -10.76 -19.36
C GLY A 36 -18.57 -9.26 -19.17
N ASN A 37 -19.42 -8.41 -19.75
CA ASN A 37 -19.16 -6.97 -19.81
C ASN A 37 -19.68 -6.19 -18.60
N ASN A 38 -20.59 -6.77 -17.81
CA ASN A 38 -21.22 -6.11 -16.69
C ASN A 38 -21.20 -6.97 -15.42
N PRO A 39 -20.12 -6.91 -14.61
CA PRO A 39 -20.03 -7.66 -13.36
C PRO A 39 -21.13 -7.32 -12.35
N GLY A 40 -21.70 -6.13 -12.44
CA GLY A 40 -22.78 -5.67 -11.54
C GLY A 40 -24.04 -6.52 -11.61
N GLN A 41 -24.28 -7.25 -12.71
CA GLN A 41 -25.45 -8.12 -12.83
C GLN A 41 -25.44 -9.30 -11.84
N PHE A 42 -24.25 -9.67 -11.34
CA PHE A 42 -24.08 -10.76 -10.38
C PHE A 42 -24.12 -10.27 -8.93
N ILE A 43 -24.42 -8.99 -8.70
CA ILE A 43 -24.44 -8.36 -7.40
C ILE A 43 -25.85 -7.79 -7.15
N GLN A 44 -26.59 -8.40 -6.23
CA GLN A 44 -27.88 -7.92 -5.79
C GLN A 44 -27.72 -7.12 -4.50
N SER A 45 -28.14 -5.86 -4.51
CA SER A 45 -28.09 -5.02 -3.31
C SER A 45 -29.33 -5.27 -2.46
N PHE A 46 -29.15 -5.66 -1.21
CA PHE A 46 -30.22 -5.78 -0.24
C PHE A 46 -30.08 -4.71 0.84
N ALA A 47 -31.15 -3.94 1.05
CA ALA A 47 -31.27 -2.91 2.10
C ALA A 47 -30.07 -1.93 2.18
N ASP A 48 -29.58 -1.46 1.03
CA ASP A 48 -28.48 -0.48 0.85
C ASP A 48 -27.13 -0.82 1.50
N HIS A 49 -27.01 -2.01 2.11
CA HIS A 49 -25.98 -2.30 3.10
C HIS A 49 -25.38 -3.69 2.98
N VAL A 50 -26.02 -4.57 2.22
CA VAL A 50 -25.57 -5.95 1.99
C VAL A 50 -25.53 -6.19 0.49
N ALA A 51 -24.41 -6.72 0.01
CA ALA A 51 -24.25 -7.15 -1.37
C ALA A 51 -24.34 -8.67 -1.41
N LEU A 52 -25.40 -9.21 -2.00
CA LEU A 52 -25.56 -10.64 -2.23
C LEU A 52 -25.02 -10.98 -3.62
N PHE A 53 -24.22 -12.04 -3.69
CA PHE A 53 -23.68 -12.54 -4.97
C PHE A 53 -24.55 -13.66 -5.52
N ASP A 54 -24.63 -13.79 -6.83
CA ASP A 54 -25.33 -14.89 -7.52
C ASP A 54 -24.84 -16.27 -7.05
N ASP A 55 -25.76 -17.21 -6.85
CA ASP A 55 -25.45 -18.56 -6.34
C ASP A 55 -24.47 -19.32 -7.25
N ASN A 56 -24.59 -19.17 -8.57
CA ASN A 56 -23.70 -19.86 -9.52
C ASN A 56 -22.27 -19.32 -9.40
N LEU A 57 -22.14 -18.01 -9.20
CA LEU A 57 -20.86 -17.35 -9.01
C LEU A 57 -20.21 -17.80 -7.69
N GLN A 58 -20.99 -17.84 -6.60
CA GLN A 58 -20.50 -18.33 -5.31
C GLN A 58 -20.07 -19.80 -5.38
N GLN A 59 -20.86 -20.66 -6.03
CA GLN A 59 -20.55 -22.06 -6.19
C GLN A 59 -19.25 -22.26 -6.99
N ALA A 60 -19.07 -21.55 -8.10
CA ALA A 60 -17.86 -21.61 -8.91
C ALA A 60 -16.61 -21.18 -8.12
N VAL A 61 -16.69 -20.10 -7.34
CA VAL A 61 -15.55 -19.65 -6.51
C VAL A 61 -15.26 -20.61 -5.36
N SER A 62 -16.29 -21.19 -4.74
CA SER A 62 -16.14 -22.15 -3.63
C SER A 62 -15.45 -23.44 -4.07
N ALA A 63 -15.73 -23.93 -5.29
CA ALA A 63 -15.11 -25.13 -5.84
C ALA A 63 -13.57 -25.00 -6.00
N HIS A 64 -13.09 -23.76 -6.08
CA HIS A 64 -11.69 -23.45 -6.37
C HIS A 64 -10.95 -22.80 -5.19
N THR A 65 -11.65 -22.49 -4.10
CA THR A 65 -11.07 -21.82 -2.92
C THR A 65 -11.40 -22.58 -1.64
N GLY A 66 -10.40 -22.84 -0.79
CA GLY A 66 -10.61 -23.32 0.58
C GLY A 66 -10.95 -22.22 1.59
N LYS A 67 -11.35 -21.04 1.12
CA LYS A 67 -11.75 -19.88 1.94
C LYS A 67 -13.21 -19.58 1.67
N ASP A 68 -13.81 -18.80 2.56
CA ASP A 68 -15.14 -18.25 2.34
C ASP A 68 -15.24 -17.51 0.99
N SER A 69 -16.18 -17.95 0.16
CA SER A 69 -16.38 -17.47 -1.21
C SER A 69 -16.84 -16.01 -1.23
N GLU A 70 -17.68 -15.62 -0.27
CA GLU A 70 -18.22 -14.26 -0.14
C GLU A 70 -17.09 -13.26 0.13
N THR A 71 -16.23 -13.52 1.12
CA THR A 71 -15.04 -12.70 1.40
C THR A 71 -14.13 -12.53 0.17
N VAL A 72 -13.98 -13.59 -0.65
CA VAL A 72 -13.15 -13.51 -1.87
C VAL A 72 -13.83 -12.66 -2.94
N LEU A 73 -15.14 -12.81 -3.12
CA LEU A 73 -15.94 -12.04 -4.09
C LEU A 73 -16.00 -10.56 -3.71
N GLU A 74 -16.25 -10.23 -2.43
CA GLU A 74 -16.19 -8.85 -1.93
C GLU A 74 -14.86 -8.18 -2.25
N ARG A 75 -13.75 -8.92 -2.18
CA ARG A 75 -12.43 -8.39 -2.50
C ARG A 75 -12.25 -8.20 -4.01
N VAL A 76 -12.59 -9.21 -4.81
CA VAL A 76 -12.34 -9.23 -6.27
C VAL A 76 -13.28 -8.28 -7.01
N LEU A 77 -14.53 -8.17 -6.58
CA LEU A 77 -15.57 -7.34 -7.19
C LEU A 77 -15.79 -6.00 -6.48
N HIS A 78 -14.88 -5.62 -5.59
CA HIS A 78 -14.99 -4.43 -4.76
C HIS A 78 -15.40 -3.17 -5.53
N ASP A 79 -14.76 -2.92 -6.67
CA ASP A 79 -14.99 -1.72 -7.48
C ASP A 79 -16.41 -1.67 -8.09
N PHE A 80 -17.13 -2.80 -8.10
CA PHE A 80 -18.50 -2.94 -8.59
C PHE A 80 -19.54 -2.99 -7.46
N LEU A 81 -19.12 -3.02 -6.19
CA LEU A 81 -20.04 -3.00 -5.06
C LEU A 81 -20.69 -1.62 -4.90
N PRO A 82 -21.88 -1.50 -4.29
CA PRO A 82 -22.46 -0.21 -3.94
C PRO A 82 -21.53 0.61 -3.05
N GLN A 83 -21.51 1.93 -3.22
CA GLN A 83 -20.57 2.83 -2.54
C GLN A 83 -20.61 2.71 -1.00
N GLU A 84 -21.80 2.51 -0.43
CA GLU A 84 -21.96 2.34 1.03
C GLU A 84 -21.37 1.02 1.53
N VAL A 85 -21.45 -0.05 0.72
CA VAL A 85 -20.81 -1.33 1.02
C VAL A 85 -19.28 -1.18 0.94
N GLN A 86 -18.77 -0.51 -0.10
CA GLN A 86 -17.33 -0.24 -0.25
C GLN A 86 -16.75 0.49 0.98
N LYS A 87 -17.37 1.60 1.42
CA LYS A 87 -16.91 2.36 2.59
C LYS A 87 -16.82 1.52 3.86
N ARG A 88 -17.79 0.64 4.07
CA ARG A 88 -17.81 -0.27 5.24
C ARG A 88 -16.67 -1.28 5.14
N LEU A 89 -16.51 -1.94 3.99
CA LEU A 89 -15.46 -2.93 3.78
C LEU A 89 -14.06 -2.31 3.87
N ASP A 90 -13.86 -1.10 3.36
CA ASP A 90 -12.58 -0.38 3.44
C ASP A 90 -12.14 -0.13 4.88
N SER A 91 -13.08 0.08 5.80
CA SER A 91 -12.79 0.24 7.24
C SER A 91 -12.17 -1.03 7.86
N PHE A 92 -12.40 -2.20 7.26
CA PHE A 92 -11.89 -3.51 7.73
C PHE A 92 -10.74 -4.06 6.88
N ARG A 93 -10.57 -3.60 5.63
CA ARG A 93 -9.55 -4.07 4.67
C ARG A 93 -8.11 -3.94 5.16
N GLY A 94 -7.80 -2.96 6.01
CA GLY A 94 -6.46 -2.69 6.50
C GLY A 94 -5.91 -3.69 7.54
N ARG A 95 -6.72 -4.63 8.06
CA ARG A 95 -6.33 -5.46 9.22
C ARG A 95 -5.93 -6.92 8.90
N SER A 96 -6.28 -7.48 7.75
CA SER A 96 -6.15 -8.95 7.54
C SER A 96 -5.29 -9.40 6.36
N THR A 97 -4.86 -8.50 5.47
CA THR A 97 -4.36 -8.89 4.14
C THR A 97 -2.85 -9.07 4.06
N PHE A 98 -2.08 -8.29 4.82
CA PHE A 98 -0.63 -8.39 4.82
C PHE A 98 -0.15 -9.11 6.08
N ARG A 99 0.54 -10.24 5.90
CA ARG A 99 1.30 -10.85 7.00
C ARG A 99 2.29 -9.80 7.53
N THR A 100 2.03 -9.27 8.73
CA THR A 100 2.84 -8.22 9.36
C THR A 100 4.12 -8.76 10.02
N GLY A 101 4.34 -10.08 9.96
CA GLY A 101 5.50 -10.75 10.54
C GLY A 101 6.82 -10.60 9.76
N PRO A 102 7.94 -11.02 10.36
CA PRO A 102 9.23 -11.16 9.66
C PRO A 102 9.11 -12.12 8.47
N LEU A 103 10.04 -12.03 7.52
CA LEU A 103 10.14 -13.01 6.43
C LEU A 103 10.81 -14.27 6.96
N THR A 104 10.23 -15.42 6.66
CA THR A 104 10.92 -16.70 6.87
C THR A 104 12.00 -16.88 5.80
N ASP A 105 13.01 -17.70 6.04
CA ASP A 105 14.07 -17.93 5.06
C ASP A 105 13.52 -18.59 3.77
N ALA A 106 12.56 -19.51 3.91
CA ALA A 106 11.83 -20.06 2.76
C ALA A 106 11.10 -18.98 1.94
N GLU A 107 10.51 -17.95 2.58
CA GLU A 107 9.89 -16.84 1.85
C GLU A 107 10.93 -16.00 1.10
N LYS A 108 12.13 -15.82 1.64
CA LYS A 108 13.21 -15.10 0.95
C LYS A 108 13.70 -15.86 -0.27
N ASP A 109 13.89 -17.18 -0.14
CA ASP A 109 14.29 -18.04 -1.25
C ASP A 109 13.23 -18.05 -2.35
N GLN A 110 11.94 -18.08 -1.98
CA GLN A 110 10.83 -17.95 -2.92
C GLN A 110 10.83 -16.57 -3.60
N ILE A 111 11.10 -15.48 -2.88
CA ILE A 111 11.22 -14.14 -3.50
C ILE A 111 12.35 -14.13 -4.52
N ALA A 112 13.51 -14.70 -4.18
CA ALA A 112 14.66 -14.76 -5.08
C ALA A 112 14.38 -15.60 -6.33
N ALA A 113 13.66 -16.72 -6.19
CA ALA A 113 13.31 -17.60 -7.30
C ALA A 113 12.19 -17.05 -8.19
N GLN A 114 11.14 -16.50 -7.59
CA GLN A 114 9.90 -16.16 -8.31
C GLN A 114 9.85 -14.72 -8.81
N VAL A 115 10.49 -13.75 -8.13
CA VAL A 115 10.30 -12.32 -8.43
C VAL A 115 11.34 -11.83 -9.42
N HIS A 116 10.89 -11.43 -10.61
CA HIS A 116 11.76 -10.94 -11.67
C HIS A 116 12.39 -9.59 -11.32
N LEU A 117 13.59 -9.31 -11.83
CA LEU A 117 14.28 -8.03 -11.59
C LEU A 117 13.44 -6.83 -12.04
N PHE A 118 12.70 -6.97 -13.14
CA PHE A 118 11.77 -5.95 -13.62
C PHE A 118 10.67 -5.62 -12.59
N ASP A 119 10.10 -6.66 -11.96
CA ASP A 119 9.07 -6.50 -10.91
C ASP A 119 9.64 -5.77 -9.69
N ARG A 120 10.90 -6.05 -9.33
CA ARG A 120 11.60 -5.34 -8.23
C ARG A 120 11.78 -3.85 -8.54
N ARG A 121 12.17 -3.49 -9.78
CA ARG A 121 12.32 -2.09 -10.19
C ARG A 121 11.00 -1.34 -10.14
N ARG A 122 9.91 -1.96 -10.60
CA ARG A 122 8.55 -1.40 -10.50
C ARG A 122 8.17 -1.12 -9.05
N LEU A 123 8.31 -2.12 -8.17
CA LEU A 123 8.04 -1.93 -6.74
C LEU A 123 8.92 -0.85 -6.11
N TYR A 124 10.20 -0.80 -6.47
CA TYR A 124 11.12 0.21 -5.94
C TYR A 124 10.67 1.62 -6.28
N TYR A 125 10.32 1.87 -7.54
CA TYR A 125 9.78 3.17 -7.95
C TYR A 125 8.44 3.47 -7.27
N LEU A 126 7.50 2.53 -7.27
CA LEU A 126 6.16 2.74 -6.69
C LEU A 126 6.19 2.98 -5.17
N ARG A 127 7.20 2.48 -4.45
CA ARG A 127 7.32 2.65 -3.00
C ARG A 127 8.18 3.85 -2.60
N TYR A 128 9.25 4.15 -3.34
CA TYR A 128 10.22 5.18 -2.97
C TYR A 128 10.22 6.40 -3.90
N GLY A 129 9.59 6.33 -5.08
CA GLY A 129 9.61 7.38 -6.10
C GLY A 129 10.98 7.64 -6.71
N ALA A 130 11.93 6.72 -6.50
CA ALA A 130 13.32 6.89 -6.92
C ALA A 130 13.54 6.44 -8.36
N VAL A 131 14.01 7.36 -9.21
CA VAL A 131 14.43 7.07 -10.59
C VAL A 131 15.74 6.28 -10.57
N ASP A 132 16.70 6.68 -9.72
CA ASP A 132 17.97 5.97 -9.55
C ASP A 132 17.75 4.58 -8.94
N GLN A 133 18.01 3.56 -9.74
CA GLN A 133 17.90 2.15 -9.34
C GLN A 133 19.22 1.58 -8.77
N SER A 134 20.27 2.37 -8.56
CA SER A 134 21.55 1.91 -7.98
C SER A 134 21.36 1.26 -6.60
N ARG A 135 20.36 1.73 -5.85
CA ARG A 135 20.01 1.26 -4.51
C ARG A 135 18.87 0.25 -4.50
N LEU A 136 18.56 -0.39 -5.63
CA LEU A 136 17.52 -1.42 -5.73
C LEU A 136 17.73 -2.57 -4.72
N ALA A 137 18.97 -2.90 -4.38
CA ALA A 137 19.30 -3.89 -3.35
C ALA A 137 18.78 -3.50 -1.94
N ARG A 138 18.54 -2.21 -1.68
CA ARG A 138 17.96 -1.72 -0.42
C ARG A 138 16.43 -1.82 -0.39
N LEU A 139 15.79 -2.26 -1.48
CA LEU A 139 14.36 -2.55 -1.48
C LEU A 139 14.08 -3.56 -0.37
N HIS A 140 13.30 -3.14 0.62
CA HIS A 140 12.88 -4.02 1.69
C HIS A 140 12.13 -5.23 1.11
N GLU A 141 12.65 -6.45 1.30
CA GLU A 141 12.16 -7.68 0.68
C GLU A 141 10.66 -7.96 0.94
N LYS A 142 10.14 -7.55 2.11
CA LYS A 142 8.69 -7.63 2.41
C LYS A 142 7.82 -6.93 1.36
N SER A 143 8.35 -5.96 0.63
CA SER A 143 7.63 -5.29 -0.46
C SER A 143 7.28 -6.23 -1.61
N CYS A 144 8.05 -7.31 -1.78
CA CYS A 144 7.83 -8.34 -2.79
C CYS A 144 6.85 -9.44 -2.34
N ARG A 145 6.50 -9.48 -1.05
CA ARG A 145 5.58 -10.49 -0.48
C ARG A 145 4.23 -10.58 -1.21
N PRO A 146 3.61 -9.47 -1.70
CA PRO A 146 2.38 -9.55 -2.48
C PRO A 146 2.51 -10.34 -3.78
N LEU A 147 3.70 -10.49 -4.36
CA LEU A 147 3.92 -11.13 -5.65
C LEU A 147 4.14 -12.66 -5.56
N LEU A 148 4.24 -13.19 -4.35
CA LEU A 148 4.49 -14.61 -4.12
C LEU A 148 3.24 -15.45 -4.43
N GLY A 149 3.45 -16.60 -5.08
CA GLY A 149 2.35 -17.52 -5.40
C GLY A 149 1.40 -17.03 -6.49
N GLN A 150 1.82 -16.01 -7.26
CA GLN A 150 1.02 -15.39 -8.31
C GLN A 150 1.53 -15.77 -9.70
N SER A 151 0.61 -15.93 -10.64
CA SER A 151 0.94 -16.05 -12.08
C SER A 151 1.41 -14.71 -12.63
N ARG A 152 2.09 -14.76 -13.78
CA ARG A 152 2.50 -13.56 -14.53
C ARG A 152 1.33 -12.60 -14.77
N ASP A 153 0.17 -13.13 -15.16
CA ASP A 153 -1.05 -12.38 -15.40
C ASP A 153 -1.57 -11.68 -14.12
N GLU A 154 -1.66 -12.38 -12.98
CA GLU A 154 -2.08 -11.79 -11.70
C GLU A 154 -1.14 -10.64 -11.27
N ARG A 155 0.17 -10.82 -11.46
CA ARG A 155 1.16 -9.77 -11.17
C ARG A 155 0.98 -8.54 -12.05
N GLU A 156 0.69 -8.72 -13.33
CA GLU A 156 0.47 -7.59 -14.23
C GLU A 156 -0.79 -6.80 -13.87
N PHE A 157 -1.88 -7.47 -13.45
CA PHE A 157 -3.05 -6.79 -12.91
C PHE A 157 -2.76 -6.08 -11.58
N TYR A 158 -1.96 -6.69 -10.70
CA TYR A 158 -1.49 -6.06 -9.47
C TYR A 158 -0.72 -4.77 -9.77
N PHE A 159 0.28 -4.82 -10.66
CA PHE A 159 1.04 -3.63 -11.04
C PHE A 159 0.19 -2.59 -11.74
N THR A 160 -0.75 -2.99 -12.59
CA THR A 160 -1.70 -2.06 -13.23
C THR A 160 -2.52 -1.31 -12.19
N ALA A 161 -2.94 -1.96 -11.10
CA ALA A 161 -3.66 -1.31 -10.02
C ALA A 161 -2.77 -0.32 -9.24
N GLU A 162 -1.53 -0.71 -8.92
CA GLU A 162 -0.58 0.15 -8.20
C GLU A 162 -0.13 1.36 -9.06
N GLU A 163 0.02 1.16 -10.37
CA GLU A 163 0.43 2.20 -11.33
C GLU A 163 -0.64 3.30 -11.49
N LYS A 164 -1.91 3.05 -11.13
CA LYS A 164 -2.95 4.10 -11.11
C LYS A 164 -2.65 5.24 -10.15
N ALA A 165 -1.78 5.03 -9.16
CA ALA A 165 -1.35 6.08 -8.24
C ALA A 165 -0.41 7.11 -8.91
N LEU A 166 0.21 6.75 -10.05
CA LEU A 166 1.13 7.61 -10.78
C LEU A 166 0.38 8.69 -11.55
N GLN A 167 0.90 9.92 -11.48
CA GLN A 167 0.39 11.02 -12.29
C GLN A 167 0.94 10.91 -13.73
N PRO A 168 0.18 11.34 -14.75
CA PRO A 168 0.63 11.30 -16.15
C PRO A 168 2.01 11.90 -16.40
N GLY A 169 2.33 13.01 -15.73
CA GLY A 169 3.63 13.66 -15.82
C GLY A 169 4.82 12.86 -15.27
N GLN A 170 4.56 11.81 -14.49
CA GLN A 170 5.57 10.93 -13.89
C GLN A 170 5.85 9.68 -14.74
N TYR A 171 5.11 9.46 -15.83
CA TYR A 171 5.22 8.25 -16.63
C TYR A 171 6.59 8.10 -17.29
N LEU A 172 7.19 9.18 -17.80
CA LEU A 172 8.55 9.13 -18.34
C LEU A 172 9.55 8.63 -17.28
N GLN A 173 9.53 9.23 -16.09
CA GLN A 173 10.40 8.84 -14.97
C GLN A 173 10.20 7.38 -14.57
N TYR A 174 8.94 6.93 -14.52
CA TYR A 174 8.60 5.57 -14.19
C TYR A 174 9.13 4.58 -15.23
N VAL A 175 8.81 4.78 -16.51
CA VAL A 175 9.26 3.92 -17.61
C VAL A 175 10.80 3.90 -17.68
N TYR A 176 11.44 5.07 -17.58
CA TYR A 176 12.89 5.20 -17.57
C TYR A 176 13.54 4.37 -16.46
N ALA A 177 12.98 4.41 -15.26
CA ALA A 177 13.46 3.70 -14.09
C ALA A 177 13.27 2.17 -14.21
N ILE A 178 12.09 1.70 -14.61
CA ILE A 178 11.76 0.26 -14.60
C ILE A 178 12.49 -0.52 -15.70
N PHE A 179 12.71 0.12 -16.86
CA PHE A 179 13.53 -0.44 -17.95
C PHE A 179 15.03 -0.23 -17.73
N ASN A 180 15.41 0.49 -16.66
CA ASN A 180 16.80 0.82 -16.33
C ASN A 180 17.52 1.43 -17.53
N LEU A 181 16.91 2.45 -18.13
CA LEU A 181 17.44 3.15 -19.30
C LEU A 181 18.67 4.00 -18.94
N GLN A 182 18.82 4.36 -17.66
CA GLN A 182 20.00 5.07 -17.13
C GLN A 182 21.36 4.44 -17.51
N ARG A 183 21.41 3.13 -17.79
CA ARG A 183 22.67 2.44 -18.14
C ARG A 183 23.27 2.89 -19.47
N TYR A 184 22.46 3.48 -20.35
CA TYR A 184 22.88 3.92 -21.69
C TYR A 184 23.46 5.33 -21.69
N PHE A 185 23.29 6.06 -20.58
CA PHE A 185 23.67 7.45 -20.46
C PHE A 185 24.91 7.59 -19.57
N HIS A 186 25.86 8.41 -19.99
CA HIS A 186 27.10 8.68 -19.25
C HIS A 186 27.03 9.98 -18.44
N GLN A 187 25.99 10.78 -18.66
CA GLN A 187 25.80 12.05 -17.98
C GLN A 187 25.50 11.82 -16.48
N SER A 188 26.14 12.59 -15.60
CA SER A 188 26.00 12.45 -14.15
C SER A 188 24.58 12.68 -13.62
N PHE A 189 23.78 13.46 -14.35
CA PHE A 189 22.39 13.76 -14.00
C PHE A 189 21.39 12.72 -14.51
N ALA A 190 21.78 11.82 -15.42
CA ALA A 190 20.87 10.87 -16.07
C ALA A 190 20.09 9.97 -15.07
N PRO A 191 20.68 9.48 -13.97
CA PRO A 191 19.93 8.69 -12.98
C PRO A 191 18.86 9.48 -12.21
N TRP A 192 18.98 10.80 -12.16
CA TRP A 192 18.14 11.65 -11.29
C TRP A 192 17.12 12.46 -12.08
N LEU A 193 17.49 12.91 -13.28
CA LEU A 193 16.75 13.89 -14.06
C LEU A 193 16.65 13.47 -15.54
N PRO A 194 15.86 12.41 -15.83
CA PRO A 194 15.70 11.92 -17.20
C PRO A 194 15.06 12.96 -18.12
N GLU A 195 14.29 13.91 -17.59
CA GLU A 195 13.66 14.98 -18.39
C GLU A 195 14.66 15.96 -19.03
N SER A 196 15.93 15.94 -18.60
CA SER A 196 17.00 16.78 -19.18
C SER A 196 17.76 16.10 -20.31
N LEU A 197 17.49 14.82 -20.58
CA LEU A 197 18.03 14.10 -21.73
C LEU A 197 17.16 14.35 -22.96
N ALA A 198 17.74 14.19 -24.15
CA ALA A 198 16.97 14.25 -25.38
C ALA A 198 15.97 13.09 -25.41
N PHE A 199 14.70 13.40 -25.70
CA PHE A 199 13.62 12.41 -25.67
C PHE A 199 13.84 11.33 -26.73
N GLU A 200 14.33 11.73 -27.91
CA GLU A 200 14.65 10.85 -29.03
C GLU A 200 15.71 9.82 -28.65
N GLU A 201 16.78 10.22 -27.96
CA GLU A 201 17.83 9.30 -27.47
C GLU A 201 17.27 8.29 -26.45
N ILE A 202 16.36 8.72 -25.57
CA ILE A 202 15.70 7.79 -24.63
C ILE A 202 14.83 6.80 -25.42
N ALA A 203 14.08 7.27 -26.42
CA ALA A 203 13.20 6.44 -27.23
C ALA A 203 13.97 5.34 -27.99
N GLU A 204 15.12 5.68 -28.59
CA GLU A 204 16.00 4.74 -29.30
C GLU A 204 16.46 3.57 -28.42
N HIS A 205 16.67 3.82 -27.12
CA HIS A 205 17.05 2.78 -26.16
C HIS A 205 15.84 2.07 -25.53
N PHE A 206 14.68 2.72 -25.46
CA PHE A 206 13.48 2.15 -24.86
C PHE A 206 12.90 0.99 -25.68
N GLU A 207 12.73 1.17 -26.99
CA GLU A 207 12.09 0.15 -27.85
C GLU A 207 12.84 -1.21 -27.84
N PRO A 208 14.18 -1.26 -27.95
CA PRO A 208 14.91 -2.53 -27.86
C PRO A 208 14.79 -3.19 -26.49
N GLU A 209 14.73 -2.41 -25.40
CA GLU A 209 14.55 -2.96 -24.05
C GLU A 209 13.16 -3.52 -23.84
N LEU A 210 12.13 -2.87 -24.38
CA LEU A 210 10.76 -3.38 -24.36
C LEU A 210 10.68 -4.71 -25.12
N CYS A 211 11.27 -4.77 -26.31
CA CYS A 211 11.35 -6.00 -27.10
C CYS A 211 12.15 -7.09 -26.38
N ARG A 212 13.24 -6.75 -25.70
CA ARG A 212 14.02 -7.72 -24.91
C ARG A 212 13.19 -8.30 -23.77
N LEU A 213 12.47 -7.46 -23.02
CA LEU A 213 11.59 -7.92 -21.95
C LEU A 213 10.43 -8.78 -22.50
N ASN A 214 9.85 -8.39 -23.64
CA ASN A 214 8.81 -9.18 -24.30
C ASN A 214 9.32 -10.58 -24.69
N ASN A 215 10.59 -10.69 -25.07
CA ASN A 215 11.19 -11.96 -25.47
C ASN A 215 11.76 -12.79 -24.31
N ASP A 216 11.80 -12.26 -23.08
CA ASP A 216 12.41 -12.90 -21.92
C ASP A 216 11.54 -14.07 -21.38
N PRO A 217 12.01 -15.33 -21.49
CA PRO A 217 11.25 -16.48 -21.01
C PRO A 217 11.13 -16.53 -19.48
N GLN A 218 12.11 -15.99 -18.76
CA GLN A 218 12.10 -15.97 -17.29
C GLN A 218 11.02 -15.01 -16.79
N PHE A 219 10.82 -13.90 -17.49
CA PHE A 219 9.76 -12.95 -17.17
C PHE A 219 8.37 -13.58 -17.32
N TRP A 220 8.11 -14.28 -18.43
CA TRP A 220 6.80 -14.89 -18.75
C TRP A 220 6.54 -16.26 -18.10
N GLN A 221 7.49 -16.82 -17.34
CA GLN A 221 7.33 -18.10 -16.64
C GLN A 221 6.85 -19.26 -17.55
N ASN A 222 7.30 -19.27 -18.82
CA ASN A 222 6.92 -20.24 -19.86
C ASN A 222 5.48 -20.12 -20.43
N GLU A 223 4.82 -18.98 -20.28
CA GLU A 223 3.59 -18.69 -21.03
C GLU A 223 3.85 -18.72 -22.55
N GLN A 224 2.86 -19.21 -23.33
CA GLN A 224 2.99 -19.29 -24.79
C GLN A 224 3.04 -17.89 -25.40
N ARG A 225 4.19 -17.56 -26.00
CA ARG A 225 4.43 -16.25 -26.61
C ARG A 225 3.73 -16.13 -27.96
N GLY A 226 3.07 -14.99 -28.18
CA GLY A 226 2.67 -14.55 -29.52
C GLY A 226 3.84 -13.92 -30.28
N HIS A 227 3.66 -13.73 -31.59
CA HIS A 227 4.62 -13.00 -32.43
C HIS A 227 4.58 -11.47 -32.23
N ALA A 228 3.55 -10.96 -31.55
CA ALA A 228 3.34 -9.54 -31.28
C ALA A 228 3.72 -9.15 -29.84
N LEU A 229 3.79 -7.85 -29.57
CA LEU A 229 3.98 -7.32 -28.22
C LEU A 229 2.83 -7.77 -27.32
N HIS A 230 3.16 -8.27 -26.13
CA HIS A 230 2.14 -8.70 -25.17
C HIS A 230 1.28 -7.52 -24.72
N HIS A 231 -0.03 -7.73 -24.58
CA HIS A 231 -1.00 -6.67 -24.23
C HIS A 231 -0.61 -5.94 -22.93
N HIS A 232 -0.16 -6.67 -21.91
CA HIS A 232 0.34 -6.10 -20.65
C HIS A 232 1.49 -5.10 -20.82
N LEU A 233 2.34 -5.28 -21.84
CA LEU A 233 3.47 -4.38 -22.10
C LEU A 233 3.10 -3.17 -22.96
N THR A 234 1.99 -3.25 -23.70
CA THR A 234 1.55 -2.16 -24.60
C THR A 234 1.28 -0.88 -23.82
N ARG A 235 0.85 -0.97 -22.56
CA ARG A 235 0.64 0.20 -21.69
C ARG A 235 1.89 1.06 -21.50
N TYR A 236 3.09 0.46 -21.50
CA TYR A 236 4.33 1.21 -21.35
C TYR A 236 4.67 2.03 -22.59
N LEU A 237 4.26 1.58 -23.78
CA LEU A 237 4.36 2.39 -24.99
C LEU A 237 3.51 3.65 -24.86
N PHE A 238 2.24 3.50 -24.48
CA PHE A 238 1.35 4.65 -24.28
C PHE A 238 1.87 5.58 -23.18
N MET A 239 2.30 5.04 -22.03
CA MET A 239 2.91 5.82 -20.95
C MET A 239 4.13 6.62 -21.40
N PHE A 240 4.92 6.09 -22.34
CA PHE A 240 6.16 6.72 -22.80
C PHE A 240 5.93 7.74 -23.92
N PHE A 241 5.09 7.44 -24.92
CA PHE A 241 4.93 8.26 -26.12
C PHE A 241 3.74 9.24 -26.06
N ASP A 242 2.64 8.88 -25.40
CA ASP A 242 1.40 9.67 -25.47
C ASP A 242 1.33 10.78 -24.41
N TYR A 243 2.23 10.76 -23.42
CA TYR A 243 2.21 11.68 -22.28
C TYR A 243 3.42 12.60 -22.27
N THR A 244 3.16 13.89 -22.08
CA THR A 244 4.21 14.88 -21.90
C THR A 244 4.81 14.77 -20.50
N PRO A 245 6.14 14.64 -20.36
CA PRO A 245 6.79 14.61 -19.05
C PRO A 245 6.63 15.94 -18.32
N ASP A 246 6.36 15.87 -17.02
CA ASP A 246 6.32 17.06 -16.19
C ASP A 246 7.75 17.54 -15.90
N ARG A 247 7.99 18.85 -16.01
CA ARG A 247 9.29 19.42 -15.66
C ARG A 247 9.37 19.51 -14.15
N ARG A 248 10.27 18.74 -13.53
CA ARG A 248 10.44 18.78 -12.07
C ARG A 248 10.72 20.19 -11.58
N SER A 249 9.92 20.63 -10.61
CA SER A 249 10.22 21.82 -9.83
C SER A 249 11.00 21.39 -8.59
N PHE A 250 12.31 21.70 -8.58
CA PHE A 250 13.18 21.46 -7.43
C PHE A 250 12.58 21.99 -6.11
N PHE A 251 11.89 23.13 -6.17
CA PHE A 251 11.25 23.73 -5.00
C PHE A 251 10.05 22.90 -4.50
N ALA A 252 9.23 22.39 -5.41
CA ALA A 252 8.08 21.55 -5.05
C ALA A 252 8.53 20.22 -4.43
N ASP A 253 9.57 19.61 -4.98
CA ASP A 253 10.13 18.35 -4.48
C ASP A 253 10.84 18.52 -3.14
N PHE A 254 11.55 19.64 -2.95
CA PHE A 254 12.11 20.03 -1.66
C PHE A 254 11.00 20.22 -0.61
N ALA A 255 9.95 20.97 -0.91
CA ALA A 255 8.84 21.20 0.00
C ALA A 255 8.15 19.88 0.39
N LYS A 256 7.89 18.98 -0.57
CA LYS A 256 7.33 17.66 -0.31
C LYS A 256 8.24 16.83 0.61
N SER A 257 9.55 16.80 0.34
CA SER A 257 10.52 16.04 1.12
C SER A 257 10.65 16.58 2.55
N PHE A 258 10.70 17.91 2.70
CA PHE A 258 10.71 18.60 3.98
C PHE A 258 9.45 18.27 4.78
N MET A 259 8.26 18.41 4.17
CA MET A 259 7.00 18.07 4.83
C MET A 259 6.95 16.60 5.25
N ALA A 260 7.39 15.67 4.38
CA ALA A 260 7.41 14.23 4.68
C ALA A 260 8.34 13.90 5.85
N GLY A 261 9.53 14.51 5.90
CA GLY A 261 10.49 14.32 7.00
C GLY A 261 10.01 14.87 8.35
N HIS A 262 9.14 15.88 8.33
CA HIS A 262 8.59 16.50 9.54
C HIS A 262 7.21 15.94 9.96
N ARG A 263 6.65 14.93 9.27
CA ARG A 263 5.35 14.33 9.69
C ARG A 263 5.40 13.64 11.05
N THR A 264 6.58 13.18 11.47
CA THR A 264 6.80 12.57 12.79
C THR A 264 7.27 13.57 13.84
N PHE A 265 7.54 14.83 13.44
CA PHE A 265 7.96 15.86 14.36
C PHE A 265 6.80 16.24 15.27
N ARG A 266 6.96 15.96 16.56
CA ARG A 266 6.08 16.48 17.62
C ARG A 266 6.87 17.50 18.41
N TRP A 267 6.29 18.69 18.57
CA TRP A 267 6.83 19.67 19.51
C TRP A 267 6.90 19.04 20.91
N PRO A 268 8.02 19.16 21.64
CA PRO A 268 8.10 18.68 23.01
C PRO A 268 7.02 19.37 23.85
N GLU A 269 6.30 18.59 24.65
CA GLU A 269 5.28 19.13 25.56
C GLU A 269 5.95 20.14 26.51
N LYS A 270 5.35 21.33 26.64
CA LYS A 270 5.82 22.35 27.58
C LYS A 270 5.73 21.78 29.00
N LYS A 271 6.87 21.63 29.68
CA LYS A 271 6.91 21.30 31.11
C LYS A 271 6.28 22.47 31.87
N THR A 272 5.08 22.30 32.39
CA THR A 272 4.50 23.27 33.31
C THR A 272 5.31 23.24 34.60
N GLY A 273 5.95 24.35 34.95
CA GLY A 273 6.69 24.47 36.20
C GLY A 273 5.76 24.17 37.38
N LEU A 274 5.96 23.02 38.02
CA LEU A 274 5.19 22.56 39.18
C LEU A 274 5.50 23.45 40.40
N SER A 275 4.59 24.35 40.77
CA SER A 275 4.62 24.94 42.12
C SER A 275 4.06 23.92 43.11
N ALA A 276 4.82 23.57 44.15
CA ALA A 276 4.43 22.61 45.18
C ALA A 276 3.11 22.98 45.89
N GLU A 277 2.77 24.27 45.88
CA GLU A 277 1.52 24.81 46.42
C GLU A 277 0.32 24.41 45.56
N LYS A 278 0.45 24.45 44.23
CA LYS A 278 -0.63 24.04 43.30
C LYS A 278 -0.94 22.55 43.41
N ILE A 279 0.10 21.71 43.55
CA ILE A 279 -0.07 20.27 43.74
C ILE A 279 -0.80 19.98 45.05
N SER A 280 -0.41 20.65 46.13
CA SER A 280 -1.01 20.45 47.45
C SER A 280 -2.47 20.91 47.48
N ALA A 281 -2.81 21.98 46.77
CA ALA A 281 -4.17 22.48 46.63
C ALA A 281 -5.08 21.51 45.87
N VAL A 282 -4.65 21.02 44.69
CA VAL A 282 -5.47 20.14 43.84
C VAL A 282 -5.67 18.75 44.46
N PHE A 283 -4.65 18.19 45.12
CA PHE A 283 -4.76 16.90 45.80
C PHE A 283 -5.31 17.01 47.24
N ALA A 284 -5.50 18.23 47.76
CA ALA A 284 -5.87 18.51 49.14
C ALA A 284 -5.03 17.72 50.17
N THR A 285 -3.75 17.49 49.83
CA THR A 285 -2.80 16.67 50.60
C THR A 285 -1.45 17.37 50.58
N PRO A 286 -0.71 17.45 51.70
CA PRO A 286 0.61 18.09 51.72
C PRO A 286 1.57 17.43 50.73
N PHE A 287 2.33 18.23 49.97
CA PHE A 287 3.30 17.74 48.98
C PHE A 287 4.29 16.72 49.54
N GLU A 288 4.76 16.92 50.78
CA GLU A 288 5.65 16.00 51.48
C GLU A 288 5.06 14.60 51.68
N GLN A 289 3.75 14.51 51.85
CA GLN A 289 3.05 13.24 52.00
C GLN A 289 2.87 12.56 50.63
N LEU A 290 2.56 13.33 49.58
CA LEU A 290 2.48 12.83 48.20
C LEU A 290 3.83 12.29 47.70
N LYS A 291 4.94 12.93 48.09
CA LYS A 291 6.30 12.47 47.76
C LYS A 291 6.66 11.16 48.45
N LYS A 292 6.13 10.90 49.65
CA LYS A 292 6.37 9.64 50.40
C LYS A 292 5.47 8.47 49.97
N MET A 293 4.37 8.71 49.26
CA MET A 293 3.43 7.65 48.82
C MET A 293 4.02 6.72 47.75
N ASN A 294 3.73 5.43 47.80
CA ASN A 294 4.08 4.51 46.70
C ASN A 294 3.12 4.70 45.50
N ARG A 295 3.51 4.28 44.30
CA ARG A 295 2.75 4.38 43.03
C ARG A 295 1.31 3.86 43.18
N ALA A 296 1.12 2.77 43.91
CA ALA A 296 -0.20 2.19 44.20
C ALA A 296 -1.09 3.10 45.06
N GLN A 297 -0.52 3.75 46.06
CA GLN A 297 -1.22 4.69 46.95
C GLN A 297 -1.58 5.97 46.21
N LEU A 298 -0.66 6.51 45.39
CA LEU A 298 -0.90 7.69 44.55
C LEU A 298 -2.02 7.43 43.55
N SER A 299 -2.04 6.25 42.92
CA SER A 299 -3.07 5.86 41.95
C SER A 299 -4.44 5.69 42.59
N ARG A 300 -4.51 5.20 43.83
CA ARG A 300 -5.76 5.09 44.59
C ARG A 300 -6.31 6.47 44.96
N LEU A 301 -5.43 7.38 45.38
CA LEU A 301 -5.79 8.76 45.71
C LEU A 301 -6.26 9.52 44.46
N TYR A 302 -5.56 9.36 43.33
CA TYR A 302 -5.97 9.91 42.04
C TYR A 302 -7.35 9.41 41.63
N ARG A 303 -7.62 8.09 41.66
CA ARG A 303 -8.94 7.54 41.30
C ARG A 303 -10.05 8.07 42.20
N SER A 304 -9.78 8.20 43.50
CA SER A 304 -10.76 8.75 44.45
C SER A 304 -11.11 10.19 44.11
N LYS A 305 -10.12 11.02 43.74
CA LYS A 305 -10.32 12.43 43.39
C LYS A 305 -10.89 12.61 41.99
N ALA A 306 -10.44 11.83 41.02
CA ALA A 306 -10.97 11.79 39.66
C ALA A 306 -12.45 11.41 39.65
N MET A 307 -12.89 10.50 40.52
CA MET A 307 -14.32 10.16 40.68
C MET A 307 -15.18 11.28 41.29
N GLN A 308 -14.57 12.18 42.07
CA GLN A 308 -15.25 13.33 42.68
C GLN A 308 -15.31 14.52 41.72
N LEU A 309 -14.27 14.72 40.91
CA LEU A 309 -14.11 15.85 39.98
C LEU A 309 -14.53 15.50 38.54
N HIS A 310 -15.12 14.33 38.30
CA HIS A 310 -15.47 13.91 36.94
C HIS A 310 -16.57 14.81 36.34
N PRO A 311 -16.41 15.33 35.11
CA PRO A 311 -17.39 16.20 34.45
C PRO A 311 -18.79 15.58 34.37
N ASP A 312 -18.87 14.28 34.05
CA ASP A 312 -20.15 13.54 33.97
C ASP A 312 -20.90 13.44 35.32
N ARG A 313 -20.25 13.77 36.44
CA ARG A 313 -20.85 13.82 37.78
C ARG A 313 -21.09 15.25 38.28
N GLY A 314 -20.98 16.25 37.40
CA GLY A 314 -21.10 17.66 37.72
C GLY A 314 -19.82 18.29 38.29
N GLY A 315 -18.67 17.65 38.10
CA GLY A 315 -17.36 18.19 38.49
C GLY A 315 -16.82 19.22 37.49
N ASP A 316 -15.89 20.05 37.96
CA ASP A 316 -15.22 21.05 37.14
C ASP A 316 -14.21 20.39 36.18
N HIS A 317 -14.42 20.61 34.88
CA HIS A 317 -13.62 20.03 33.80
C HIS A 317 -12.17 20.51 33.83
N ASP A 318 -11.95 21.78 34.17
CA ASP A 318 -10.60 22.37 34.16
C ASP A 318 -9.76 21.81 35.31
N LEU A 319 -10.37 21.66 36.50
CA LEU A 319 -9.74 21.01 37.64
C LEU A 319 -9.45 19.52 37.40
N PHE A 320 -10.27 18.84 36.59
CA PHE A 320 -10.03 17.46 36.21
C PHE A 320 -8.82 17.32 35.27
N ILE A 321 -8.69 18.20 34.26
CA ILE A 321 -7.53 18.24 33.36
C ILE A 321 -6.24 18.53 34.16
N GLU A 322 -6.29 19.50 35.07
CA GLU A 322 -5.16 19.82 35.94
C GLU A 322 -4.76 18.64 36.85
N LEU A 323 -5.73 17.96 37.48
CA LEU A 323 -5.49 16.77 38.29
C LEU A 323 -4.79 15.66 37.48
N THR A 324 -5.25 15.40 36.25
CA THR A 324 -4.65 14.38 35.38
C THR A 324 -3.24 14.77 34.95
N ALA A 325 -3.01 16.02 34.56
CA ALA A 325 -1.69 16.52 34.20
C ALA A 325 -0.70 16.35 35.38
N LEU A 326 -1.07 16.81 36.58
CA LEU A 326 -0.24 16.72 37.78
C LEU A 326 0.03 15.26 38.20
N TYR A 327 -0.96 14.37 38.10
CA TYR A 327 -0.76 12.95 38.36
C TYR A 327 0.25 12.31 37.40
N THR A 328 0.15 12.62 36.10
CA THR A 328 1.09 12.08 35.10
C THR A 328 2.52 12.60 35.30
N GLU A 329 2.71 13.84 35.75
CA GLU A 329 4.04 14.35 36.08
C GLU A 329 4.61 13.73 37.37
N LEU A 330 3.79 13.58 38.42
CA LEU A 330 4.22 12.91 39.66
C LEU A 330 4.58 11.42 39.43
N LEU A 331 3.88 10.74 38.52
CA LEU A 331 4.21 9.39 38.08
C LEU A 331 5.54 9.30 37.33
N LYS A 332 5.95 10.35 36.60
CA LYS A 332 7.25 10.37 35.91
C LYS A 332 8.42 10.54 36.90
N THR A 333 8.16 11.10 38.08
CA THR A 333 9.16 11.30 39.14
C THR A 333 9.27 10.15 40.15
N LYS A 334 8.42 9.12 40.07
CA LYS A 334 8.39 7.94 40.95
C LYS A 334 8.63 6.67 40.16
#